data_AF-A0A5C5W3K1-F1
#
_entry.id   AF-A0A5C5W3K1-F1
#
_cell.length_a   1.000
_cell.length_b   1.000
_cell.length_c   1.000
_cell.angle_alpha   90.00
_cell.angle_beta   90.00
_cell.angle_gamma   90.00
#
_symmetry.space_group_name_H-M   'P 1'
#
loop_
_entity.id
_entity.type
_entity.pdbx_description
1 polymer ?
#
loop_
_entity_poly.entity_id
_entity_poly.type
_entity_poly.pdbx_seq_one_letter_code
_entity_poly.pdbx_strand_id
1 'polypeptide(L)'
;MILGSEIPASVTPAIRLREYYDLVRDLSIQSHPEDLLAAYRRRSQLVVPYDQFMSLSRRRMEPPHIRITRSTRWVEPIDPFREPERLPVVDTGILPELVYTGRPIKIDNLDLEPDDPAAPYFEGMHSLIAVPLFDHGDPLNMTILMREEPAAFTLDELSTFLLTANLIGRTTSHMVLTEDLRRTHDALRRAHDALDREFKAVGEIQRDLLPQETPEIADVRIATFYETSTRAGGDYYDFFDLGEGNWGFLIADVSGHGTPAAVVMARMHALLHSPLQDCPCNTSTPARVLQALNSRISQAMRPGNFVTAFFGVLDAKTRRMRYALAGHNPPRVLRRGAARPEPLEPTEGLPLGVVEPMLVTDNDVSFETGDRLVLYTDGITETFSTSGEMFDVPRLDAAIVAGRASADSLVCSVIEAVADHRGSTGKPADDRTLVAIAFD
;
A
#
# COMPACT_ATOMS: atom_id res chain seq x y z
N MET A 1 -1.03 -15.62 -47.51
CA MET A 1 -0.21 -16.39 -48.48
C MET A 1 -0.60 -17.84 -48.33
N ILE A 2 -1.29 -18.34 -49.35
CA ILE A 2 -1.97 -19.64 -49.41
C ILE A 2 -0.89 -20.73 -49.47
N LEU A 3 -0.83 -21.60 -48.47
CA LEU A 3 -0.09 -22.85 -48.57
C LEU A 3 -1.12 -23.97 -48.50
N GLY A 4 -1.43 -24.51 -49.68
CA GLY A 4 -2.08 -25.79 -49.82
C GLY A 4 -1.14 -26.87 -49.29
N SER A 5 -1.42 -27.34 -48.09
CA SER A 5 -1.03 -28.69 -47.68
C SER A 5 -2.22 -29.58 -48.00
N GLU A 6 -2.10 -30.43 -49.01
CA GLU A 6 -3.06 -31.50 -49.29
C GLU A 6 -3.30 -32.29 -47.98
N ILE A 7 -4.52 -32.21 -47.47
CA ILE A 7 -4.95 -32.99 -46.31
C ILE A 7 -5.09 -34.44 -46.80
N PRO A 8 -4.31 -35.40 -46.26
CA PRO A 8 -4.37 -36.78 -46.74
C PRO A 8 -5.74 -37.39 -46.44
N ALA A 9 -6.35 -38.07 -47.43
CA ALA A 9 -7.68 -38.68 -47.36
C ALA A 9 -7.85 -39.78 -46.29
N SER A 10 -6.79 -40.14 -45.56
CA SER A 10 -6.90 -40.82 -44.26
C SER A 10 -5.65 -40.55 -43.42
N VAL A 11 -5.81 -39.81 -42.32
CA VAL A 11 -4.73 -39.57 -41.36
C VAL A 11 -4.52 -40.85 -40.55
N THR A 12 -3.42 -41.56 -40.77
CA THR A 12 -3.08 -42.75 -39.98
C THR A 12 -2.89 -42.40 -38.50
N PRO A 13 -3.13 -43.32 -37.55
CA PRO A 13 -2.92 -43.06 -36.11
C PRO A 13 -1.53 -42.52 -35.77
N ALA A 14 -0.49 -42.94 -36.51
CA ALA A 14 0.88 -42.48 -36.32
C ALA A 14 1.08 -41.00 -36.73
N ILE A 15 0.43 -40.55 -37.80
CA ILE A 15 0.45 -39.14 -38.22
C ILE A 15 -0.32 -38.31 -37.18
N ARG A 16 -1.50 -38.79 -36.76
CA ARG A 16 -2.32 -38.09 -35.75
C ARG A 16 -1.57 -37.90 -34.43
N LEU A 17 -0.86 -38.92 -33.95
CA LEU A 17 -0.04 -38.82 -32.73
C LEU A 17 1.10 -37.79 -32.84
N ARG A 18 1.76 -37.73 -34.00
CA ARG A 18 2.81 -36.73 -34.27
C ARG A 18 2.26 -35.31 -34.21
N GLU A 19 1.11 -35.08 -34.85
CA GLU A 19 0.48 -33.76 -34.84
C GLU A 19 0.02 -33.34 -33.43
N TYR A 20 -0.47 -34.28 -32.61
CA TYR A 20 -0.75 -33.99 -31.20
C TYR A 20 0.49 -33.65 -30.39
N TYR A 21 1.58 -34.39 -30.55
CA TYR A 21 2.85 -34.13 -29.86
C TYR A 21 3.35 -32.73 -30.17
N ASP A 22 3.39 -32.38 -31.46
CA ASP A 22 3.85 -31.07 -31.90
C ASP A 22 2.88 -29.95 -31.48
N LEU A 23 1.57 -30.20 -31.51
CA LEU A 23 0.56 -29.25 -31.01
C LEU A 23 0.80 -28.93 -29.54
N VAL A 24 0.91 -29.93 -28.67
CA VAL A 24 1.13 -29.71 -27.23
C VAL A 24 2.45 -28.98 -26.98
N ARG A 25 3.52 -29.34 -27.71
CA ARG A 25 4.80 -28.63 -27.64
C ARG A 25 4.67 -27.16 -28.05
N ASP A 26 4.06 -26.89 -29.19
CA ASP A 26 3.92 -25.52 -29.71
C ASP A 26 3.03 -24.66 -28.81
N LEU A 27 2.02 -25.23 -28.17
CA LEU A 27 1.19 -24.54 -27.17
C LEU A 27 1.98 -24.23 -25.89
N SER A 28 2.87 -25.12 -25.45
CA SER A 28 3.62 -24.98 -24.20
C SER A 28 4.60 -23.80 -24.16
N ILE A 29 4.99 -23.29 -25.33
CA ILE A 29 5.94 -22.17 -25.45
C ILE A 29 5.26 -20.81 -25.64
N GLN A 30 3.93 -20.75 -25.78
CA GLN A 30 3.22 -19.50 -26.00
C GLN A 30 3.02 -18.74 -24.70
N SER A 31 3.32 -17.45 -24.73
CA SER A 31 3.18 -16.54 -23.58
C SER A 31 2.00 -15.58 -23.72
N HIS A 32 1.39 -15.52 -24.91
CA HIS A 32 0.26 -14.64 -25.18
C HIS A 32 -0.97 -15.44 -25.65
N PRO A 33 -2.20 -15.05 -25.21
CA PRO A 33 -3.43 -15.71 -25.60
C PRO A 33 -3.64 -15.80 -27.12
N GLU A 34 -3.27 -14.75 -27.85
CA GLU A 34 -3.43 -14.69 -29.31
C GLU A 34 -2.54 -15.71 -30.02
N ASP A 35 -1.27 -15.82 -29.60
CA ASP A 35 -0.31 -16.78 -30.16
C ASP A 35 -0.72 -18.22 -29.83
N LEU A 36 -1.21 -18.47 -28.61
CA LEU A 36 -1.77 -19.77 -28.20
C LEU A 36 -2.95 -20.18 -29.09
N LEU A 37 -3.91 -19.27 -29.31
CA LEU A 37 -5.07 -19.52 -30.17
C LEU A 37 -4.69 -19.69 -31.64
N ALA A 38 -3.69 -18.95 -32.14
CA ALA A 38 -3.19 -19.09 -33.50
C ALA A 38 -2.47 -20.43 -33.71
N ALA A 39 -1.60 -20.83 -32.77
CA ALA A 39 -0.91 -22.10 -32.78
C ALA A 39 -1.90 -23.27 -32.70
N TYR A 40 -2.89 -23.18 -31.81
CA TYR A 40 -3.97 -24.17 -31.70
C TYR A 40 -4.72 -24.31 -33.02
N ARG A 41 -5.26 -23.20 -33.58
CA ARG A 41 -6.06 -23.24 -34.82
C ARG A 41 -5.32 -23.86 -35.99
N ARG A 42 -4.04 -23.50 -36.17
CA ARG A 42 -3.21 -23.98 -37.28
C ARG A 42 -3.07 -25.50 -37.27
N ARG A 43 -2.90 -26.10 -36.09
CA ARG A 43 -2.68 -27.55 -35.95
C ARG A 43 -3.94 -28.33 -35.62
N SER A 44 -4.96 -27.71 -35.03
CA SER A 44 -6.23 -28.38 -34.73
C SER A 44 -6.96 -28.80 -36.02
N GLN A 45 -6.82 -28.05 -37.12
CA GLN A 45 -7.32 -28.44 -38.44
C GLN A 45 -6.70 -29.75 -38.97
N LEU A 46 -5.47 -30.07 -38.56
CA LEU A 46 -4.81 -31.32 -38.95
C LEU A 46 -5.30 -32.52 -38.12
N VAL A 47 -5.88 -32.25 -36.95
CA VAL A 47 -6.38 -33.26 -35.99
C VAL A 47 -7.86 -33.52 -36.20
N VAL A 48 -8.67 -32.45 -36.29
CA VAL A 48 -10.09 -32.46 -36.64
C VAL A 48 -10.26 -31.52 -37.82
N PRO A 49 -10.30 -32.03 -39.07
CA PRO A 49 -10.52 -31.20 -40.25
C PRO A 49 -11.83 -30.43 -40.17
N TYR A 50 -11.84 -29.19 -40.64
CA TYR A 50 -13.03 -28.35 -40.77
C TYR A 50 -12.81 -27.27 -41.82
N ASP A 51 -13.88 -26.85 -42.48
CA ASP A 51 -13.85 -25.81 -43.51
C ASP A 51 -14.15 -24.43 -42.91
N GLN A 52 -15.09 -24.38 -41.95
CA GLN A 52 -15.45 -23.16 -41.24
C GLN A 52 -15.54 -23.38 -39.73
N PHE A 53 -15.27 -22.30 -38.99
CA PHE A 53 -15.28 -22.29 -37.53
C PHE A 53 -16.03 -21.05 -37.02
N MET A 54 -16.74 -21.23 -35.91
CA MET A 54 -17.38 -20.15 -35.17
C MET A 54 -17.23 -20.37 -33.65
N SER A 55 -17.11 -19.28 -32.89
CA SER A 55 -17.18 -19.31 -31.43
C SER A 55 -18.24 -18.34 -30.92
N LEU A 56 -19.02 -18.79 -29.95
CA LEU A 56 -20.18 -18.12 -29.39
C LEU A 56 -20.03 -17.96 -27.88
N SER A 57 -20.63 -16.91 -27.33
CA SER A 57 -20.66 -16.66 -25.87
C SER A 57 -22.02 -16.15 -25.44
N ARG A 58 -22.57 -16.73 -24.38
CA ARG A 58 -23.71 -16.17 -23.62
C ARG A 58 -23.28 -15.51 -22.32
N ARG A 59 -21.97 -15.27 -22.14
CA ARG A 59 -21.43 -14.69 -20.91
C ARG A 59 -21.99 -13.28 -20.69
N ARG A 60 -22.56 -13.04 -19.50
CA ARG A 60 -23.18 -11.76 -19.11
C ARG A 60 -24.28 -11.33 -20.09
N MET A 61 -25.11 -12.26 -20.52
CA MET A 61 -26.25 -12.01 -21.41
C MET A 61 -27.48 -12.73 -20.86
N GLU A 62 -28.64 -12.07 -20.98
CA GLU A 62 -29.93 -12.68 -20.63
C GLU A 62 -30.40 -13.60 -21.76
N PRO A 63 -30.92 -14.79 -21.46
CA PRO A 63 -31.53 -15.66 -22.47
C PRO A 63 -32.60 -14.94 -23.31
N PRO A 64 -32.68 -15.18 -24.63
CA PRO A 64 -31.89 -16.12 -25.44
C PRO A 64 -30.64 -15.49 -26.12
N HIS A 65 -30.17 -14.34 -25.66
CA HIS A 65 -29.14 -13.59 -26.38
C HIS A 65 -27.75 -14.21 -26.26
N ILE A 66 -27.05 -14.26 -27.40
CA ILE A 66 -25.66 -14.70 -27.50
C ILE A 66 -24.84 -13.70 -28.32
N ARG A 67 -23.52 -13.72 -28.17
CA ARG A 67 -22.57 -13.02 -29.04
C ARG A 67 -21.81 -14.02 -29.90
N ILE A 68 -21.64 -13.69 -31.16
CA ILE A 68 -20.64 -14.33 -32.02
C ILE A 68 -19.31 -13.67 -31.67
N THR A 69 -18.41 -14.44 -31.06
CA THR A 69 -17.11 -13.94 -30.57
C THR A 69 -15.99 -14.12 -31.58
N ARG A 70 -16.10 -15.11 -32.48
CA ARG A 70 -15.14 -15.40 -33.54
C ARG A 70 -15.83 -16.10 -34.71
N SER A 71 -15.39 -15.83 -35.94
CA SER A 71 -15.78 -16.58 -37.15
C SER A 71 -14.66 -16.59 -38.17
N THR A 72 -14.50 -17.68 -38.92
CA THR A 72 -13.61 -17.71 -40.11
C THR A 72 -14.09 -16.80 -41.24
N ARG A 73 -15.36 -16.38 -41.24
CA ARG A 73 -15.92 -15.48 -42.26
C ARG A 73 -15.61 -14.01 -42.05
N TRP A 74 -15.07 -13.64 -40.90
CA TRP A 74 -14.74 -12.24 -40.63
C TRP A 74 -13.49 -11.81 -41.40
N VAL A 75 -13.60 -10.69 -42.11
CA VAL A 75 -12.49 -10.06 -42.86
C VAL A 75 -11.48 -9.43 -41.89
N GLU A 76 -11.98 -8.79 -40.83
CA GLU A 76 -11.17 -8.21 -39.75
C GLU A 76 -11.41 -9.00 -38.47
N PRO A 77 -10.36 -9.52 -37.80
CA PRO A 77 -10.49 -10.16 -36.51
C PRO A 77 -10.85 -9.12 -35.42
N ILE A 78 -11.87 -9.41 -34.62
CA ILE A 78 -12.27 -8.59 -33.45
C ILE A 78 -11.75 -9.30 -32.20
N ASP A 79 -11.08 -8.57 -31.29
CA ASP A 79 -10.69 -9.12 -29.99
C ASP A 79 -11.91 -9.14 -29.04
N PRO A 80 -12.46 -10.31 -28.70
CA PRO A 80 -13.68 -10.38 -27.89
C PRO A 80 -13.46 -9.97 -26.43
N PHE A 81 -12.22 -9.84 -25.98
CA PHE A 81 -11.89 -9.38 -24.63
C PHE A 81 -11.74 -7.87 -24.54
N ARG A 82 -11.28 -7.21 -25.62
CA ARG A 82 -11.02 -5.77 -25.65
C ARG A 82 -12.11 -4.95 -26.33
N GLU A 83 -12.83 -5.55 -27.28
CA GLU A 83 -13.82 -4.87 -28.13
C GLU A 83 -15.20 -5.58 -28.12
N PRO A 84 -15.77 -5.90 -26.94
CA PRO A 84 -17.02 -6.67 -26.84
C PRO A 84 -18.23 -5.98 -27.48
N GLU A 85 -18.20 -4.66 -27.62
CA GLU A 85 -19.24 -3.84 -28.26
C GLU A 85 -19.29 -3.97 -29.79
N ARG A 86 -18.19 -4.41 -30.43
CA ARG A 86 -18.15 -4.67 -31.87
C ARG A 86 -18.72 -6.04 -32.26
N LEU A 87 -18.98 -6.91 -31.29
CA LEU A 87 -19.39 -8.29 -31.53
C LEU A 87 -20.88 -8.40 -31.91
N PRO A 88 -21.24 -9.12 -32.99
CA PRO A 88 -22.63 -9.37 -33.35
C PRO A 88 -23.40 -10.09 -32.24
N VAL A 89 -24.61 -9.62 -31.95
CA VAL A 89 -25.55 -10.25 -31.02
C VAL A 89 -26.66 -10.94 -31.80
N VAL A 90 -27.00 -12.16 -31.42
CA VAL A 90 -28.08 -12.96 -32.00
C VAL A 90 -28.95 -13.51 -30.87
N ASP A 91 -30.26 -13.51 -31.05
CA ASP A 91 -31.25 -13.93 -30.04
C ASP A 91 -32.27 -14.96 -30.58
N THR A 92 -32.23 -15.25 -31.87
CA THR A 92 -33.15 -16.16 -32.58
C THR A 92 -32.38 -17.07 -33.55
N GLY A 93 -33.02 -18.13 -34.02
CA GLY A 93 -32.43 -19.12 -34.94
C GLY A 93 -31.58 -20.19 -34.26
N ILE A 94 -30.82 -20.94 -35.06
CA ILE A 94 -30.09 -22.14 -34.63
C ILE A 94 -29.00 -21.83 -33.57
N LEU A 95 -28.36 -20.66 -33.61
CA LEU A 95 -27.20 -20.40 -32.75
C LEU A 95 -27.56 -20.31 -31.25
N PRO A 96 -28.55 -19.52 -30.82
CA PRO A 96 -29.06 -19.59 -29.45
C PRO A 96 -29.49 -21.00 -29.04
N GLU A 97 -30.22 -21.72 -29.89
CA GLU A 97 -30.67 -23.09 -29.59
C GLU A 97 -29.49 -24.00 -29.25
N LEU A 98 -28.46 -23.99 -30.09
CA LEU A 98 -27.22 -24.75 -29.86
C LEU A 98 -26.56 -24.35 -28.52
N VAL A 99 -26.35 -23.06 -28.28
CA VAL A 99 -25.64 -22.57 -27.08
C VAL A 99 -26.39 -22.93 -25.79
N TYR A 100 -27.72 -22.75 -25.76
CA TYR A 100 -28.52 -22.98 -24.56
C TYR A 100 -28.79 -24.46 -24.27
N THR A 101 -28.58 -25.37 -25.23
CA THR A 101 -28.58 -26.81 -24.93
C THR A 101 -27.54 -27.20 -23.88
N GLY A 102 -26.41 -26.49 -23.85
CA GLY A 102 -25.28 -26.78 -22.95
C GLY A 102 -24.62 -28.15 -23.15
N ARG A 103 -24.87 -28.83 -24.29
CA ARG A 103 -24.38 -30.19 -24.56
C ARG A 103 -23.59 -30.25 -25.87
N PRO A 104 -22.67 -31.22 -26.04
CA PRO A 104 -22.05 -31.47 -27.33
C PRO A 104 -23.10 -31.94 -28.35
N ILE A 105 -23.07 -31.37 -29.55
CA ILE A 105 -24.03 -31.65 -30.63
C ILE A 105 -23.27 -32.04 -31.89
N LYS A 106 -23.82 -33.00 -32.63
CA LYS A 106 -23.39 -33.39 -33.98
C LYS A 106 -24.61 -33.33 -34.90
N ILE A 107 -24.51 -32.58 -35.98
CA ILE A 107 -25.55 -32.48 -37.01
C ILE A 107 -24.95 -33.02 -38.31
N ASP A 108 -25.47 -34.15 -38.76
CA ASP A 108 -25.01 -34.80 -39.99
C ASP A 108 -25.56 -34.14 -41.25
N ASN A 109 -26.77 -33.58 -41.18
CA ASN A 109 -27.36 -32.86 -42.30
C ASN A 109 -27.89 -31.53 -41.75
N LEU A 110 -27.16 -30.47 -42.03
CA LEU A 110 -27.53 -29.12 -41.63
C LEU A 110 -28.63 -28.63 -42.57
N ASP A 111 -29.82 -28.44 -42.01
CA ASP A 111 -30.97 -27.84 -42.66
C ASP A 111 -31.32 -26.56 -41.89
N LEU A 112 -31.32 -25.42 -42.57
CA LEU A 112 -31.52 -24.10 -41.97
C LEU A 112 -32.76 -23.47 -42.55
N GLU A 113 -33.56 -22.85 -41.67
CA GLU A 113 -34.68 -22.04 -42.10
C GLU A 113 -34.18 -20.86 -42.96
N PRO A 114 -34.85 -20.53 -44.08
CA PRO A 114 -34.41 -19.49 -45.00
C PRO A 114 -34.26 -18.10 -44.36
N ASP A 115 -34.93 -17.84 -43.23
CA ASP A 115 -34.91 -16.59 -42.47
C ASP A 115 -34.00 -16.64 -41.23
N ASP A 116 -33.21 -17.70 -41.03
CA ASP A 116 -32.30 -17.80 -39.90
C ASP A 116 -31.26 -16.67 -39.92
N PRO A 117 -31.14 -15.85 -38.86
CA PRO A 117 -30.18 -14.74 -38.79
C PRO A 117 -28.71 -15.17 -38.98
N ALA A 118 -28.41 -16.45 -38.72
CA ALA A 118 -27.09 -17.01 -38.85
C ALA A 118 -26.80 -17.65 -40.22
N ALA A 119 -27.76 -17.67 -41.15
CA ALA A 119 -27.60 -18.25 -42.48
C ALA A 119 -26.30 -17.80 -43.22
N PRO A 120 -25.87 -16.53 -43.18
CA PRO A 120 -24.63 -16.09 -43.81
C PRO A 120 -23.35 -16.77 -43.28
N TYR A 121 -23.40 -17.35 -42.08
CA TYR A 121 -22.28 -18.06 -41.48
C TYR A 121 -22.22 -19.55 -41.86
N PHE A 122 -23.31 -20.11 -42.38
CA PHE A 122 -23.44 -21.52 -42.70
C PHE A 122 -23.48 -21.82 -44.20
N GLU A 123 -23.48 -20.80 -45.06
CA GLU A 123 -23.58 -20.95 -46.52
C GLU A 123 -22.53 -21.94 -47.08
N GLY A 124 -22.97 -22.98 -47.80
CA GLY A 124 -22.10 -24.02 -48.34
C GLY A 124 -21.65 -25.08 -47.32
N MET A 125 -21.99 -24.95 -46.03
CA MET A 125 -21.75 -25.97 -45.03
C MET A 125 -22.94 -26.93 -44.94
N HIS A 126 -22.69 -28.23 -44.81
CA HIS A 126 -23.72 -29.27 -44.79
C HIS A 126 -23.69 -30.15 -43.54
N SER A 127 -22.63 -30.10 -42.73
CA SER A 127 -22.60 -30.75 -41.42
C SER A 127 -21.83 -29.92 -40.38
N LEU A 128 -22.11 -30.14 -39.09
CA LEU A 128 -21.40 -29.46 -38.01
C LEU A 128 -21.25 -30.31 -36.74
N ILE A 129 -20.25 -29.95 -35.94
CA ILE A 129 -20.16 -30.31 -34.53
C ILE A 129 -20.08 -29.05 -33.68
N ALA A 130 -20.79 -29.03 -32.55
CA ALA A 130 -20.80 -27.93 -31.61
C ALA A 130 -20.43 -28.44 -30.21
N VAL A 131 -19.42 -27.83 -29.59
CA VAL A 131 -18.94 -28.21 -28.26
C VAL A 131 -19.09 -27.05 -27.27
N PRO A 132 -19.71 -27.26 -26.11
CA PRO A 132 -19.73 -26.26 -25.05
C PRO A 132 -18.33 -26.14 -24.44
N LEU A 133 -17.93 -24.90 -24.16
CA LEU A 133 -16.76 -24.60 -23.34
C LEU A 133 -17.25 -24.21 -21.95
N PHE A 134 -16.82 -25.00 -20.97
CA PHE A 134 -17.21 -24.82 -19.58
C PHE A 134 -16.32 -23.80 -18.90
N ASP A 135 -16.96 -22.94 -18.12
CA ASP A 135 -16.29 -22.08 -17.15
C ASP A 135 -16.99 -22.24 -15.81
N HIS A 136 -16.23 -22.58 -14.76
CA HIS A 136 -16.76 -22.91 -13.43
C HIS A 136 -17.90 -23.94 -13.40
N GLY A 137 -17.99 -24.83 -14.40
CA GLY A 137 -19.05 -25.84 -14.53
C GLY A 137 -20.22 -25.41 -15.40
N ASP A 138 -20.29 -24.14 -15.81
CA ASP A 138 -21.35 -23.60 -16.67
C ASP A 138 -20.91 -23.59 -18.14
N PRO A 139 -21.76 -24.06 -19.09
CA PRO A 139 -21.47 -23.97 -20.52
C PRO A 139 -21.78 -22.55 -21.00
N LEU A 140 -20.84 -21.62 -20.79
CA LEU A 140 -21.03 -20.19 -21.12
C LEU A 140 -20.61 -19.84 -22.54
N ASN A 141 -19.75 -20.64 -23.15
CA ASN A 141 -19.33 -20.45 -24.54
C ASN A 141 -19.56 -21.74 -25.33
N MET A 142 -19.58 -21.62 -26.65
CA MET A 142 -19.67 -22.76 -27.55
C MET A 142 -18.73 -22.56 -28.74
N THR A 143 -18.13 -23.63 -29.23
CA THR A 143 -17.36 -23.61 -30.48
C THR A 143 -17.98 -24.56 -31.47
N ILE A 144 -18.17 -24.10 -32.70
CA ILE A 144 -18.78 -24.84 -33.80
C ILE A 144 -17.72 -25.03 -34.87
N LEU A 145 -17.54 -26.27 -35.32
CA LEU A 145 -16.80 -26.62 -36.52
C LEU A 145 -17.78 -27.13 -37.57
N MET A 146 -17.56 -26.73 -38.82
CA MET A 146 -18.45 -27.01 -39.94
C MET A 146 -17.68 -27.61 -41.11
N ARG A 147 -18.35 -28.44 -41.91
CA ARG A 147 -17.82 -29.01 -43.15
C ARG A 147 -18.79 -28.84 -44.31
N GLU A 148 -18.23 -28.72 -45.51
CA GLU A 148 -18.98 -28.72 -46.78
C GLU A 148 -19.65 -30.07 -47.03
N GLU A 149 -19.10 -31.17 -46.52
CA GLU A 149 -19.67 -32.50 -46.73
C GLU A 149 -20.74 -32.85 -45.68
N PRO A 150 -21.87 -33.46 -46.06
CA PRO A 150 -22.82 -34.02 -45.10
C PRO A 150 -22.23 -35.25 -44.37
N ALA A 151 -22.67 -35.48 -43.14
CA ALA A 151 -22.28 -36.59 -42.28
C ALA A 151 -20.77 -36.77 -42.09
N ALA A 152 -20.00 -35.68 -42.19
CA ALA A 152 -18.55 -35.74 -42.30
C ALA A 152 -17.83 -35.95 -40.95
N PHE A 153 -18.43 -35.54 -39.83
CA PHE A 153 -17.83 -35.67 -38.51
C PHE A 153 -18.10 -37.05 -37.89
N THR A 154 -17.14 -37.57 -37.13
CA THR A 154 -17.27 -38.78 -36.32
C THR A 154 -17.46 -38.46 -34.84
N LEU A 155 -17.95 -39.42 -34.04
CA LEU A 155 -18.06 -39.25 -32.58
C LEU A 155 -16.68 -39.17 -31.90
N ASP A 156 -15.65 -39.78 -32.48
CA ASP A 156 -14.26 -39.68 -32.02
C ASP A 156 -13.72 -38.26 -32.18
N GLU A 157 -13.98 -37.63 -33.33
CA GLU A 157 -13.63 -36.23 -33.60
C GLU A 157 -14.39 -35.27 -32.67
N LEU A 158 -15.69 -35.50 -32.43
CA LEU A 158 -16.46 -34.71 -31.46
C LEU A 158 -15.88 -34.81 -30.04
N SER A 159 -15.55 -36.02 -29.59
CA SER A 159 -14.98 -36.27 -28.25
C SER A 159 -13.61 -35.63 -28.09
N THR A 160 -12.76 -35.79 -29.11
CA THR A 160 -11.46 -35.14 -29.23
C THR A 160 -11.59 -33.62 -29.15
N PHE A 161 -12.51 -33.04 -29.93
CA PHE A 161 -12.70 -31.62 -30.00
C PHE A 161 -13.24 -31.04 -28.69
N LEU A 162 -14.16 -31.75 -28.02
CA LEU A 162 -14.68 -31.35 -26.72
C LEU A 162 -13.56 -31.19 -25.68
N LEU A 163 -12.65 -32.17 -25.59
CA LEU A 163 -11.54 -32.14 -24.65
C LEU A 163 -10.52 -31.05 -25.00
N THR A 164 -10.10 -31.00 -26.26
CA THR A 164 -9.06 -30.05 -26.71
C THR A 164 -9.56 -28.61 -26.67
N ALA A 165 -10.79 -28.33 -27.10
CA ALA A 165 -11.35 -26.98 -27.05
C ALA A 165 -11.52 -26.47 -25.62
N ASN A 166 -11.95 -27.32 -24.68
CA ASN A 166 -12.05 -26.93 -23.26
C ASN A 166 -10.68 -26.68 -22.63
N LEU A 167 -9.66 -27.49 -22.94
CA LEU A 167 -8.30 -27.28 -22.46
C LEU A 167 -7.75 -25.93 -22.94
N ILE A 168 -7.87 -25.64 -24.24
CA ILE A 168 -7.38 -24.39 -24.83
C ILE A 168 -8.17 -23.18 -24.34
N GLY A 169 -9.50 -23.31 -24.26
CA GLY A 169 -10.36 -22.26 -23.71
C GLY A 169 -9.94 -21.87 -22.30
N ARG A 170 -9.67 -22.86 -21.42
CA ARG A 170 -9.19 -22.61 -20.06
C ARG A 170 -7.80 -21.99 -20.01
N THR A 171 -6.85 -22.48 -20.80
CA THR A 171 -5.49 -21.91 -20.85
C THR A 171 -5.51 -20.46 -21.34
N THR A 172 -6.32 -20.17 -22.36
CA THR A 172 -6.49 -18.81 -22.90
C THR A 172 -7.03 -17.87 -21.83
N SER A 173 -8.13 -18.26 -21.15
CA SER A 173 -8.72 -17.46 -20.06
C SER A 173 -7.72 -17.23 -18.91
N HIS A 174 -6.95 -18.26 -18.54
CA HIS A 174 -5.93 -18.16 -17.50
C HIS A 174 -4.80 -17.18 -17.88
N MET A 175 -4.35 -17.19 -19.15
CA MET A 175 -3.33 -16.25 -19.63
C MET A 175 -3.82 -14.80 -19.63
N VAL A 176 -5.06 -14.55 -20.07
CA VAL A 176 -5.66 -13.20 -20.01
C VAL A 176 -5.71 -12.70 -18.56
N LEU A 177 -6.21 -13.53 -17.64
CA LEU A 177 -6.28 -13.18 -16.22
C LEU A 177 -4.90 -12.90 -15.61
N THR A 178 -3.90 -13.71 -15.96
CA THR A 178 -2.53 -13.54 -15.46
C THR A 178 -1.92 -12.22 -15.92
N GLU A 179 -2.14 -11.84 -17.18
CA GLU A 179 -1.66 -10.56 -17.71
C GLU A 179 -2.39 -9.36 -17.07
N ASP A 180 -3.71 -9.43 -16.88
CA ASP A 180 -4.48 -8.38 -16.18
C ASP A 180 -4.05 -8.22 -14.72
N LEU A 181 -3.80 -9.34 -14.03
CA LEU A 181 -3.29 -9.33 -12.66
C LEU A 181 -1.89 -8.68 -12.61
N ARG A 182 -1.00 -9.03 -13.55
CA ARG A 182 0.34 -8.45 -13.63
C ARG A 182 0.29 -6.94 -13.88
N ARG A 183 -0.53 -6.49 -14.82
CA ARG A 183 -0.73 -5.06 -15.12
C ARG A 183 -1.24 -4.29 -13.91
N THR A 184 -2.25 -4.84 -13.24
CA THR A 184 -2.86 -4.21 -12.06
C THR A 184 -1.86 -4.16 -10.90
N HIS A 185 -1.12 -5.24 -10.68
CA HIS A 185 -0.07 -5.30 -9.66
C HIS A 185 1.03 -4.26 -9.92
N ASP A 186 1.51 -4.16 -11.16
CA ASP A 186 2.53 -3.19 -11.55
C ASP A 186 2.04 -1.74 -11.40
N ALA A 187 0.78 -1.47 -11.76
CA ALA A 187 0.18 -0.14 -11.58
C ALA A 187 0.05 0.22 -10.10
N LEU A 188 -0.42 -0.71 -9.26
CA LEU A 188 -0.52 -0.51 -7.82
C LEU A 188 0.85 -0.26 -7.18
N ARG A 189 1.86 -1.05 -7.58
CA ARG A 189 3.24 -0.88 -7.10
C ARG A 189 3.79 0.50 -7.47
N ARG A 190 3.62 0.94 -8.73
CA ARG A 190 4.04 2.28 -9.16
C ARG A 190 3.36 3.40 -8.36
N ALA A 191 2.06 3.27 -8.10
CA ALA A 191 1.31 4.25 -7.31
C ALA A 191 1.80 4.28 -5.86
N HIS A 192 2.01 3.11 -5.25
CA HIS A 192 2.58 2.99 -3.91
C HIS A 192 3.97 3.62 -3.82
N ASP A 193 4.86 3.33 -4.77
CA ASP A 193 6.23 3.85 -4.79
C ASP A 193 6.28 5.36 -5.07
N ALA A 194 5.28 5.92 -5.74
CA ALA A 194 5.12 7.37 -5.89
C ALA A 194 4.72 8.02 -4.55
N LEU A 195 3.70 7.50 -3.88
CA LEU A 195 3.26 8.00 -2.58
C LEU A 195 4.33 7.85 -1.49
N ASP A 196 5.06 6.73 -1.46
CA ASP A 196 6.14 6.52 -0.50
C ASP A 196 7.28 7.54 -0.69
N ARG A 197 7.55 7.95 -1.93
CA ARG A 197 8.51 9.03 -2.23
C ARG A 197 8.02 10.39 -1.75
N GLU A 198 6.75 10.72 -1.97
CA GLU A 198 6.17 11.97 -1.48
C GLU A 198 6.20 12.04 0.05
N PHE A 199 5.86 10.95 0.75
CA PHE A 199 5.91 10.92 2.21
C PHE A 199 7.34 10.98 2.76
N LYS A 200 8.32 10.38 2.07
CA LYS A 200 9.74 10.54 2.44
C LYS A 200 10.21 11.98 2.33
N ALA A 201 9.83 12.68 1.26
CA ALA A 201 10.17 14.08 1.09
C ALA A 201 9.59 14.95 2.22
N VAL A 202 8.35 14.70 2.65
CA VAL A 202 7.75 15.38 3.82
C VAL A 202 8.57 15.12 5.10
N GLY A 203 8.99 13.87 5.32
CA GLY A 203 9.83 13.51 6.46
C GLY A 203 11.24 14.07 6.44
N GLU A 204 11.81 14.31 5.25
CA GLU A 204 13.08 15.02 5.08
C GLU A 204 12.92 16.49 5.46
N ILE A 205 11.91 17.17 4.89
CA ILE A 205 11.62 18.58 5.23
C ILE A 205 11.40 18.75 6.73
N GLN A 206 10.66 17.85 7.37
CA GLN A 206 10.44 17.92 8.81
C GLN A 206 11.74 17.79 9.61
N ARG A 207 12.63 16.86 9.23
CA ARG A 207 13.92 16.69 9.90
C ARG A 207 14.80 17.92 9.73
N ASP A 208 14.70 18.63 8.61
CA ASP A 208 15.40 19.90 8.40
C ASP A 208 14.87 21.04 9.29
N LEU A 209 13.64 20.94 9.80
CA LEU A 209 13.09 21.90 10.78
C LEU A 209 13.59 21.66 12.21
N LEU A 210 14.14 20.48 12.50
CA LEU A 210 14.73 20.18 13.81
C LEU A 210 16.13 20.80 13.91
N PRO A 211 16.61 21.12 15.13
CA PRO A 211 17.98 21.56 15.33
C PRO A 211 18.99 20.55 14.76
N GLN A 212 19.86 21.02 13.86
CA GLN A 212 20.93 20.19 13.28
C GLN A 212 22.15 20.08 14.20
N GLU A 213 22.31 21.06 15.08
CA GLU A 213 23.38 21.14 16.08
C GLU A 213 22.76 21.53 17.42
N THR A 214 23.38 21.06 18.51
CA THR A 214 23.00 21.48 19.86
C THR A 214 23.70 22.80 20.22
N PRO A 215 23.07 23.68 21.00
CA PRO A 215 23.67 24.97 21.32
C PRO A 215 24.88 24.83 22.24
N GLU A 216 25.88 25.69 22.04
CA GLU A 216 27.04 25.80 22.92
C GLU A 216 26.73 26.68 24.13
N ILE A 217 26.40 26.03 25.26
CA ILE A 217 26.09 26.70 26.53
C ILE A 217 27.21 26.38 27.52
N ALA A 218 27.78 27.40 28.18
CA ALA A 218 28.82 27.20 29.17
C ALA A 218 28.33 26.27 30.31
N ASP A 219 29.16 25.28 30.66
CA ASP A 219 28.89 24.25 31.68
C ASP A 219 27.62 23.42 31.47
N VAL A 220 27.04 23.42 30.26
CA VAL A 220 25.85 22.64 29.92
C VAL A 220 26.12 21.86 28.64
N ARG A 221 26.00 20.54 28.72
CA ARG A 221 26.15 19.62 27.58
C ARG A 221 24.80 19.04 27.20
N ILE A 222 24.51 19.04 25.91
CA ILE A 222 23.22 18.59 25.38
C ILE A 222 23.46 17.52 24.33
N ALA A 223 22.72 16.43 24.43
CA ALA A 223 22.64 15.38 23.42
C ALA A 223 21.18 15.09 23.10
N THR A 224 20.89 14.78 21.85
CA THR A 224 19.53 14.53 21.38
C THR A 224 19.43 13.22 20.62
N PHE A 225 18.23 12.65 20.59
CA PHE A 225 17.86 11.54 19.74
C PHE A 225 16.46 11.77 19.20
N TYR A 226 16.27 11.43 17.93
CA TYR A 226 14.99 11.54 17.23
C TYR A 226 14.85 10.39 16.24
N GLU A 227 13.77 9.62 16.38
CA GLU A 227 13.42 8.55 15.45
C GLU A 227 11.92 8.51 15.22
N THR A 228 11.50 8.60 13.96
CA THR A 228 10.08 8.55 13.58
C THR A 228 9.55 7.11 13.46
N SER A 229 8.33 6.88 13.91
CA SER A 229 7.54 5.64 13.69
C SER A 229 7.22 5.41 12.22
N THR A 230 6.88 6.48 11.52
CA THR A 230 6.53 6.44 10.11
C THR A 230 7.52 7.23 9.25
N ARG A 231 7.12 7.65 8.04
CA ARG A 231 7.99 8.45 7.16
C ARG A 231 8.13 9.89 7.67
N ALA A 232 7.16 10.39 8.45
CA ALA A 232 7.15 11.70 9.09
C ALA A 232 6.51 11.57 10.49
N GLY A 233 6.97 12.36 11.45
CA GLY A 233 6.55 12.28 12.85
C GLY A 233 5.69 13.45 13.33
N GLY A 234 5.12 13.36 14.53
CA GLY A 234 4.51 14.44 15.29
C GLY A 234 5.46 15.10 16.29
N ASP A 235 6.47 14.36 16.74
CA ASP A 235 7.44 14.84 17.73
C ASP A 235 8.24 16.06 17.26
N TYR A 236 8.51 16.97 18.20
CA TYR A 236 9.27 18.20 17.99
C TYR A 236 10.14 18.52 19.21
N TYR A 237 11.39 18.88 18.99
CA TYR A 237 12.22 19.52 20.01
C TYR A 237 12.95 20.70 19.42
N ASP A 238 13.30 21.67 20.26
CA ASP A 238 14.00 22.87 19.82
C ASP A 238 14.75 23.61 20.93
N PHE A 239 15.67 24.48 20.52
CA PHE A 239 16.50 25.31 21.39
C PHE A 239 16.52 26.76 20.91
N PHE A 240 16.24 27.71 21.81
CA PHE A 240 16.11 29.13 21.46
C PHE A 240 17.10 29.97 22.27
N ASP A 241 17.97 30.73 21.60
CA ASP A 241 18.76 31.78 22.28
C ASP A 241 17.84 32.97 22.57
N LEU A 242 17.59 33.23 23.85
CA LEU A 242 16.72 34.31 24.33
C LEU A 242 17.52 35.55 24.74
N GLY A 243 18.84 35.53 24.55
CA GLY A 243 19.75 36.61 24.93
C GLY A 243 20.10 36.62 26.42
N GLU A 244 21.15 37.37 26.75
CA GLU A 244 21.66 37.57 28.12
C GLU A 244 22.11 36.29 28.87
N GLY A 245 22.25 35.16 28.15
CA GLY A 245 22.55 33.85 28.71
C GLY A 245 21.32 32.99 29.04
N ASN A 246 20.13 33.41 28.58
CA ASN A 246 18.91 32.62 28.72
C ASN A 246 18.68 31.74 27.49
N TRP A 247 18.31 30.48 27.72
CA TRP A 247 18.06 29.50 26.67
C TRP A 247 16.69 28.85 26.84
N GLY A 248 15.89 28.88 25.78
CA GLY A 248 14.62 28.16 25.68
C GLY A 248 14.84 26.71 25.26
N PHE A 249 14.10 25.79 25.88
CA PHE A 249 14.09 24.36 25.59
C PHE A 249 12.65 23.93 25.35
N LEU A 250 12.37 23.33 24.20
CA LEU A 250 11.08 22.76 23.85
C LEU A 250 11.22 21.26 23.63
N ILE A 251 10.27 20.49 24.15
CA ILE A 251 9.91 19.19 23.60
C ILE A 251 8.39 19.12 23.50
N ALA A 252 7.87 18.55 22.42
CA ALA A 252 6.46 18.43 22.18
C ALA A 252 6.16 17.18 21.36
N ASP A 253 4.95 16.66 21.55
CA ASP A 253 4.42 15.53 20.82
C ASP A 253 2.99 15.84 20.37
N VAL A 254 2.73 15.63 19.08
CA VAL A 254 1.43 15.87 18.45
C VAL A 254 0.65 14.57 18.43
N SER A 255 -0.55 14.56 19.01
CA SER A 255 -1.41 13.38 19.04
C SER A 255 -1.62 12.77 17.64
N GLY A 256 -1.39 11.46 17.52
CA GLY A 256 -1.45 10.72 16.27
C GLY A 256 -0.10 10.69 15.55
N HIS A 257 -0.04 10.11 14.36
CA HIS A 257 1.24 9.89 13.67
C HIS A 257 1.17 10.23 12.17
N GLY A 258 2.33 10.34 11.52
CA GLY A 258 2.44 10.53 10.09
C GLY A 258 2.18 11.97 9.64
N THR A 259 1.77 12.13 8.38
CA THR A 259 1.68 13.43 7.70
C THR A 259 0.82 14.47 8.42
N PRO A 260 -0.37 14.15 8.99
CA PRO A 260 -1.16 15.15 9.72
C PRO A 260 -0.44 15.69 10.96
N ALA A 261 0.26 14.83 11.71
CA ALA A 261 1.02 15.23 12.89
C ALA A 261 2.23 16.10 12.50
N ALA A 262 2.94 15.71 11.43
CA ALA A 262 4.07 16.47 10.88
C ALA A 262 3.70 17.90 10.46
N VAL A 263 2.49 18.12 9.91
CA VAL A 263 2.02 19.45 9.54
C VAL A 263 1.79 20.33 10.78
N VAL A 264 1.27 19.76 11.86
CA VAL A 264 1.07 20.50 13.12
C VAL A 264 2.43 20.84 13.73
N MET A 265 3.38 19.90 13.74
CA MET A 265 4.76 20.14 14.16
C MET A 265 5.42 21.28 13.37
N ALA A 266 5.35 21.24 12.03
CA ALA A 266 5.90 22.30 11.18
C ALA A 266 5.25 23.67 11.46
N ARG A 267 3.96 23.68 11.79
CA ARG A 267 3.25 24.90 12.19
C ARG A 267 3.75 25.42 13.54
N MET A 268 4.00 24.55 14.52
CA MET A 268 4.59 24.95 15.79
C MET A 268 5.97 25.57 15.57
N HIS A 269 6.80 24.94 14.76
CA HIS A 269 8.11 25.46 14.38
C HIS A 269 7.99 26.86 13.77
N ALA A 270 7.11 27.04 12.79
CA ALA A 270 6.88 28.35 12.17
C ALA A 270 6.35 29.40 13.16
N LEU A 271 5.51 29.02 14.13
CA LEU A 271 5.00 29.94 15.16
C LEU A 271 6.07 30.36 16.16
N LEU A 272 6.96 29.45 16.56
CA LEU A 272 8.03 29.72 17.53
C LEU A 272 9.18 30.54 16.93
N HIS A 273 9.49 30.31 15.65
CA HIS A 273 10.54 31.05 14.94
C HIS A 273 10.06 32.33 14.25
N SER A 274 8.75 32.59 14.24
CA SER A 274 8.24 33.84 13.68
C SER A 274 8.55 35.01 14.63
N PRO A 275 9.08 36.15 14.12
CA PRO A 275 9.31 37.36 14.90
C PRO A 275 7.96 38.03 15.22
N LEU A 276 7.18 37.39 16.08
CA LEU A 276 5.86 37.85 16.45
C LEU A 276 5.99 38.85 17.57
N GLN A 277 5.42 40.05 17.37
CA GLN A 277 5.36 41.12 18.37
C GLN A 277 4.68 40.67 19.69
N ASP A 278 3.88 39.60 19.64
CA ASP A 278 3.12 39.05 20.79
C ASP A 278 3.55 37.63 21.20
N CYS A 279 4.57 37.02 20.57
CA CYS A 279 5.09 35.75 21.06
C CYS A 279 6.15 36.04 22.13
N PRO A 280 5.92 35.70 23.40
CA PRO A 280 6.83 36.00 24.49
C PRO A 280 8.04 35.04 24.49
N CYS A 281 8.52 34.55 23.34
CA CYS A 281 9.71 33.71 23.31
C CYS A 281 10.91 34.46 23.91
N ASN A 282 10.97 35.79 23.77
CA ASN A 282 11.93 36.67 24.48
C ASN A 282 11.57 36.99 25.94
N THR A 283 10.54 36.35 26.51
CA THR A 283 10.20 36.53 27.93
C THR A 283 10.58 35.30 28.74
N SER A 284 10.99 35.54 29.97
CA SER A 284 11.34 34.51 30.96
C SER A 284 10.12 33.79 31.57
N THR A 285 8.99 33.66 30.87
CA THR A 285 7.76 33.02 31.38
C THR A 285 7.22 31.95 30.41
N PRO A 286 7.65 30.68 30.56
CA PRO A 286 7.18 29.53 29.77
C PRO A 286 5.66 29.40 29.61
N ALA A 287 4.89 29.65 30.67
CA ALA A 287 3.43 29.60 30.67
C ALA A 287 2.82 30.54 29.62
N ARG A 288 3.38 31.75 29.45
CA ARG A 288 2.88 32.72 28.45
C ARG A 288 3.21 32.28 27.03
N VAL A 289 4.34 31.59 26.83
CA VAL A 289 4.70 31.00 25.53
C VAL A 289 3.68 29.91 25.17
N LEU A 290 3.39 28.99 26.10
CA LEU A 290 2.41 27.93 25.89
C LEU A 290 0.99 28.49 25.65
N GLN A 291 0.57 29.51 26.39
CA GLN A 291 -0.71 30.20 26.16
C GLN A 291 -0.77 30.83 24.75
N ALA A 292 0.29 31.52 24.34
CA ALA A 292 0.36 32.13 23.01
C ALA A 292 0.31 31.07 21.90
N LEU A 293 1.01 29.94 22.06
CA LEU A 293 0.92 28.81 21.15
C LEU A 293 -0.48 28.22 21.11
N ASN A 294 -1.10 27.96 22.26
CA ASN A 294 -2.44 27.40 22.37
C ASN A 294 -3.48 28.23 21.62
N SER A 295 -3.46 29.56 21.82
CA SER A 295 -4.41 30.48 21.19
C SER A 295 -4.38 30.44 19.65
N ARG A 296 -3.23 30.13 19.06
CA ARG A 296 -3.03 30.07 17.61
C ARG A 296 -3.29 28.67 17.06
N ILE A 297 -2.84 27.66 17.78
CA ILE A 297 -2.98 26.27 17.36
C ILE A 297 -4.45 25.85 17.43
N SER A 298 -5.14 26.14 18.54
CA SER A 298 -6.55 25.79 18.77
C SER A 298 -7.49 26.26 17.65
N GLN A 299 -7.26 27.44 17.09
CA GLN A 299 -8.09 28.01 16.02
C GLN A 299 -8.07 27.23 14.70
N ALA A 300 -7.01 26.46 14.45
CA ALA A 300 -6.85 25.73 13.19
C ALA A 300 -6.48 24.25 13.38
N MET A 301 -6.62 23.76 14.61
CA MET A 301 -6.52 22.34 14.92
C MET A 301 -7.87 21.66 14.68
N ARG A 302 -7.85 20.44 14.15
CA ARG A 302 -9.09 19.65 13.99
C ARG A 302 -9.57 19.18 15.36
N PRO A 303 -10.90 19.09 15.59
CA PRO A 303 -11.43 18.53 16.83
C PRO A 303 -10.84 17.14 17.11
N GLY A 304 -10.37 16.92 18.33
CA GLY A 304 -9.80 15.64 18.78
C GLY A 304 -8.28 15.51 18.63
N ASN A 305 -7.62 16.42 17.91
CA ASN A 305 -6.16 16.52 17.94
C ASN A 305 -5.74 17.41 19.11
N PHE A 306 -4.55 17.16 19.65
CA PHE A 306 -3.91 17.99 20.66
C PHE A 306 -2.38 17.88 20.55
N VAL A 307 -1.66 18.74 21.25
CA VAL A 307 -0.19 18.64 21.37
C VAL A 307 0.19 18.66 22.82
N THR A 308 0.95 17.67 23.28
CA THR A 308 1.61 17.75 24.57
C THR A 308 2.92 18.52 24.43
N ALA A 309 3.23 19.43 25.35
CA ALA A 309 4.49 20.18 25.28
C ALA A 309 5.10 20.46 26.65
N PHE A 310 6.42 20.46 26.73
CA PHE A 310 7.20 21.08 27.79
C PHE A 310 7.94 22.28 27.19
N PHE A 311 7.91 23.42 27.89
CA PHE A 311 8.74 24.57 27.57
C PHE A 311 9.51 25.00 28.82
N GLY A 312 10.82 25.14 28.69
CA GLY A 312 11.72 25.57 29.77
C GLY A 312 12.59 26.75 29.34
N VAL A 313 12.87 27.67 30.25
CA VAL A 313 13.83 28.77 30.07
C VAL A 313 14.91 28.62 31.13
N LEU A 314 16.13 28.28 30.70
CA LEU A 314 17.31 28.14 31.52
C LEU A 314 18.11 29.45 31.53
N ASP A 315 18.34 30.01 32.71
CA ASP A 315 19.40 30.98 32.92
C ASP A 315 20.72 30.22 33.10
N ALA A 316 21.59 30.27 32.09
CA ALA A 316 22.85 29.53 32.09
C ALA A 316 23.83 29.99 33.19
N LYS A 317 23.71 31.24 33.66
CA LYS A 317 24.60 31.78 34.70
C LYS A 317 24.22 31.25 36.08
N THR A 318 22.92 31.12 36.35
CA THR A 318 22.42 30.66 37.66
C THR A 318 22.05 29.18 37.68
N ARG A 319 21.99 28.52 36.51
CA ARG A 319 21.52 27.14 36.31
C ARG A 319 20.12 26.93 36.89
N ARG A 320 19.30 27.98 36.86
CA ARG A 320 17.88 27.93 37.23
C ARG A 320 17.06 27.86 35.95
N MET A 321 16.20 26.86 35.87
CA MET A 321 15.23 26.72 34.80
C MET A 321 13.84 27.02 35.34
N ARG A 322 13.16 27.95 34.69
CA ARG A 322 11.71 28.08 34.81
C ARG A 322 11.05 27.25 33.74
N TYR A 323 9.98 26.54 34.03
CA TYR A 323 9.33 25.66 33.05
C TYR A 323 7.81 25.61 33.23
N ALA A 324 7.13 25.14 32.18
CA ALA A 324 5.71 24.83 32.20
C ALA A 324 5.42 23.61 31.30
N LEU A 325 4.38 22.83 31.64
CA LEU A 325 3.90 21.69 30.88
C LEU A 325 2.47 21.92 30.39
N ALA A 326 2.24 21.54 29.14
CA ALA A 326 0.96 21.40 28.47
C ALA A 326 0.63 19.91 28.34
N GLY A 327 0.32 19.23 29.45
CA GLY A 327 -0.01 17.79 29.48
C GLY A 327 1.10 16.84 29.05
N HIS A 328 2.35 17.30 28.90
CA HIS A 328 3.49 16.48 28.53
C HIS A 328 4.02 15.65 29.70
N ASN A 329 4.73 14.57 29.38
CA ASN A 329 5.41 13.72 30.35
C ASN A 329 6.35 14.58 31.20
N PRO A 330 6.33 14.47 32.54
CA PRO A 330 7.29 15.18 33.36
C PRO A 330 8.73 14.75 33.05
N PRO A 331 9.63 15.68 32.70
CA PRO A 331 11.05 15.38 32.53
C PRO A 331 11.66 14.75 33.78
N ARG A 332 12.70 13.93 33.60
CA ARG A 332 13.40 13.24 34.69
C ARG A 332 14.64 14.01 35.10
N VAL A 333 14.79 14.28 36.39
CA VAL A 333 15.98 14.89 36.98
C VAL A 333 16.76 13.83 37.75
N LEU A 334 18.02 13.60 37.40
CA LEU A 334 18.93 12.81 38.20
C LEU A 334 19.90 13.74 38.92
N ARG A 335 19.70 13.88 40.24
CA ARG A 335 20.61 14.65 41.10
C ARG A 335 21.96 13.97 41.20
N ARG A 336 23.04 14.76 41.33
CA ARG A 336 24.39 14.23 41.52
C ARG A 336 24.42 13.25 42.70
N GLY A 337 24.89 12.02 42.44
CA GLY A 337 25.01 10.97 43.45
C GLY A 337 23.70 10.29 43.86
N ALA A 338 22.55 10.70 43.31
CA ALA A 338 21.29 10.02 43.56
C ALA A 338 21.26 8.62 42.94
N ALA A 339 20.52 7.73 43.59
CA ALA A 339 20.33 6.35 43.14
C ALA A 339 19.25 6.23 42.04
N ARG A 340 18.32 7.19 41.96
CA ARG A 340 17.21 7.21 41.00
C ARG A 340 16.88 8.64 40.57
N PRO A 341 16.33 8.84 39.37
CA PRO A 341 15.78 10.12 38.96
C PRO A 341 14.45 10.43 39.66
N GLU A 342 14.09 11.71 39.68
CA GLU A 342 12.80 12.24 40.13
C GLU A 342 12.09 12.97 38.98
N PRO A 343 10.76 12.90 38.86
CA PRO A 343 10.05 13.76 37.89
C PRO A 343 10.14 15.21 38.33
N LEU A 344 10.21 16.14 37.37
CA LEU A 344 9.83 17.52 37.62
C LEU A 344 8.37 17.59 38.09
N GLU A 345 8.05 18.58 38.93
CA GLU A 345 6.67 18.79 39.38
C GLU A 345 5.78 19.10 38.17
N PRO A 346 4.67 18.37 37.98
CA PRO A 346 3.73 18.63 36.90
C PRO A 346 3.05 19.99 37.11
N THR A 347 2.68 20.65 36.01
CA THR A 347 1.84 21.85 36.03
C THR A 347 0.41 21.51 35.66
N GLU A 348 -0.56 22.35 36.03
CA GLU A 348 -2.00 22.11 35.78
C GLU A 348 -2.43 22.27 34.30
N GLY A 349 -1.48 22.53 33.40
CA GLY A 349 -1.75 22.80 31.98
C GLY A 349 -2.24 21.57 31.22
N LEU A 350 -3.41 21.70 30.60
CA LEU A 350 -3.91 20.73 29.61
C LEU A 350 -3.08 20.78 28.31
N PRO A 351 -3.10 19.71 27.48
CA PRO A 351 -2.48 19.74 26.16
C PRO A 351 -2.96 20.92 25.30
N LEU A 352 -2.06 21.41 24.44
CA LEU A 352 -2.36 22.49 23.52
C LEU A 352 -3.46 22.08 22.54
N GLY A 353 -4.39 22.98 22.27
CA GLY A 353 -5.53 22.78 21.38
C GLY A 353 -6.80 22.25 22.04
N VAL A 354 -6.75 21.86 23.33
CA VAL A 354 -7.89 21.27 24.03
C VAL A 354 -8.88 22.32 24.56
N VAL A 355 -8.38 23.36 25.25
CA VAL A 355 -9.19 24.45 25.83
C VAL A 355 -8.55 25.80 25.56
N GLU A 356 -9.35 26.81 25.22
CA GLU A 356 -8.95 28.22 25.08
C GLU A 356 -9.90 29.11 25.91
N PRO A 357 -9.40 29.95 26.85
CA PRO A 357 -7.99 30.16 27.17
C PRO A 357 -7.36 29.00 27.97
N MET A 358 -6.07 28.75 27.74
CA MET A 358 -5.28 27.77 28.49
C MET A 358 -4.88 28.30 29.88
N LEU A 359 -5.17 27.53 30.92
CA LEU A 359 -4.66 27.76 32.27
C LEU A 359 -3.36 26.96 32.46
N VAL A 360 -2.27 27.66 32.75
CA VAL A 360 -0.95 27.06 32.96
C VAL A 360 -0.09 27.99 33.81
N THR A 361 0.76 27.41 34.66
CA THR A 361 1.63 28.12 35.60
C THR A 361 3.08 27.78 35.36
N ASP A 362 3.97 28.69 35.75
CA ASP A 362 5.41 28.45 35.75
C ASP A 362 5.83 27.77 37.06
N ASN A 363 6.71 26.77 36.95
CA ASN A 363 7.47 26.19 38.06
C ASN A 363 8.95 26.52 37.89
N ASP A 364 9.72 26.48 38.98
CA ASP A 364 11.17 26.73 38.97
C ASP A 364 11.93 25.51 39.50
N VAL A 365 13.07 25.19 38.87
CA VAL A 365 14.01 24.17 39.32
C VAL A 365 15.44 24.72 39.20
N SER A 366 16.30 24.41 40.16
CA SER A 366 17.73 24.76 40.12
C SER A 366 18.57 23.50 39.98
N PHE A 367 19.67 23.61 39.23
CA PHE A 367 20.59 22.51 38.95
C PHE A 367 21.98 22.79 39.54
N GLU A 368 22.59 21.75 40.11
CA GLU A 368 23.98 21.79 40.57
C GLU A 368 24.91 21.11 39.55
N THR A 369 26.23 21.37 39.65
CA THR A 369 27.23 20.59 38.87
C THR A 369 27.08 19.10 39.19
N GLY A 370 26.92 18.30 38.14
CA GLY A 370 26.70 16.85 38.15
C GLY A 370 25.24 16.43 38.04
N ASP A 371 24.29 17.37 38.04
CA ASP A 371 22.88 17.06 37.78
C ASP A 371 22.65 16.73 36.30
N ARG A 372 21.60 15.94 36.04
CA ARG A 372 21.14 15.59 34.69
C ARG A 372 19.65 15.86 34.57
N LEU A 373 19.22 16.37 33.43
CA LEU A 373 17.81 16.53 33.05
C LEU A 373 17.57 15.76 31.75
N VAL A 374 16.51 14.96 31.71
CA VAL A 374 16.13 14.15 30.55
C VAL A 374 14.69 14.45 30.18
N LEU A 375 14.50 15.05 28.99
CA LEU A 375 13.20 15.28 28.38
C LEU A 375 12.93 14.17 27.36
N TYR A 376 11.72 13.64 27.32
CA TYR A 376 11.36 12.49 26.49
C TYR A 376 9.90 12.54 26.07
N THR A 377 9.60 12.02 24.88
CA THR A 377 8.24 11.76 24.41
C THR A 377 7.79 10.37 24.86
N ASP A 378 6.48 10.15 24.89
CA ASP A 378 5.89 8.92 25.41
C ASP A 378 6.24 7.70 24.56
N GLY A 379 6.57 7.85 23.28
CA GLY A 379 7.08 6.77 22.44
C GLY A 379 8.33 6.08 22.99
N ILE A 380 9.08 6.70 23.91
CA ILE A 380 10.14 6.02 24.68
C ILE A 380 9.52 5.03 25.67
N THR A 381 8.61 5.50 26.53
CA THR A 381 8.00 4.71 27.61
C THR A 381 6.92 3.73 27.11
N GLU A 382 6.25 4.05 26.02
CA GLU A 382 5.23 3.24 25.37
C GLU A 382 5.82 2.30 24.29
N THR A 383 7.14 2.12 24.27
CA THR A 383 7.74 1.05 23.47
C THR A 383 7.36 -0.31 24.05
N PHE A 384 6.69 -1.14 23.25
CA PHE A 384 6.27 -2.49 23.64
C PHE A 384 7.36 -3.54 23.38
N SER A 385 7.50 -4.48 24.31
CA SER A 385 8.30 -5.69 24.13
C SER A 385 7.58 -6.73 23.26
N THR A 386 8.27 -7.83 22.94
CA THR A 386 7.67 -8.99 22.26
C THR A 386 6.52 -9.64 23.07
N SER A 387 6.48 -9.45 24.39
CA SER A 387 5.39 -9.93 25.25
C SER A 387 4.24 -8.93 25.40
N GLY A 388 4.33 -7.75 24.77
CA GLY A 388 3.32 -6.69 24.87
C GLY A 388 3.42 -5.85 26.15
N GLU A 389 4.56 -5.87 26.85
CA GLU A 389 4.80 -5.00 28.01
C GLU A 389 5.46 -3.68 27.57
N MET A 390 4.97 -2.56 28.09
CA MET A 390 5.60 -1.25 27.86
C MET A 390 6.99 -1.17 28.54
N PHE A 391 7.88 -0.36 27.96
CA PHE A 391 9.18 -0.08 28.56
C PHE A 391 9.03 0.62 29.91
N ASP A 392 8.06 1.52 30.02
CA ASP A 392 7.67 2.25 31.23
C ASP A 392 8.75 3.16 31.86
N VAL A 393 8.31 4.00 32.81
CA VAL A 393 9.17 4.97 33.51
C VAL A 393 10.22 4.29 34.39
N PRO A 394 9.93 3.22 35.15
CA PRO A 394 10.95 2.47 35.90
C PRO A 394 12.16 2.01 35.06
N ARG A 395 11.96 1.49 33.84
CA ARG A 395 13.12 1.11 32.99
C ARG A 395 13.84 2.33 32.41
N LEU A 396 13.12 3.39 32.08
CA LEU A 396 13.72 4.68 31.70
C LEU A 396 14.62 5.20 32.83
N ASP A 397 14.14 5.19 34.07
CA ASP A 397 14.91 5.64 35.23
C ASP A 397 16.19 4.81 35.44
N ALA A 398 16.11 3.49 35.23
CA ALA A 398 17.27 2.61 35.31
C ALA A 398 18.31 2.91 34.21
N ALA A 399 17.85 3.17 32.98
CA ALA A 399 18.72 3.55 31.87
C ALA A 399 19.38 4.93 32.09
N ILE A 400 18.64 5.92 32.61
CA ILE A 400 19.20 7.23 32.99
C ILE A 400 20.30 7.08 34.04
N VAL A 401 20.08 6.19 35.02
CA VAL A 401 21.08 5.88 36.05
C VAL A 401 22.33 5.23 35.46
N ALA A 402 22.18 4.32 34.49
CA ALA A 402 23.32 3.67 33.83
C ALA A 402 24.11 4.65 32.95
N GLY A 403 23.42 5.55 32.24
CA GLY A 403 24.02 6.55 31.33
C GLY A 403 24.54 7.83 31.97
N ARG A 404 24.51 7.97 33.31
CA ARG A 404 24.71 9.24 34.05
C ARG A 404 26.01 10.03 33.75
N ALA A 405 27.01 9.42 33.12
CA ALA A 405 28.34 10.00 32.94
C ALA A 405 28.32 11.30 32.12
N SER A 406 27.57 11.34 31.01
CA SER A 406 27.48 12.49 30.11
C SER A 406 26.10 12.55 29.43
N ALA A 407 25.79 13.66 28.75
CA ALA A 407 24.57 13.76 27.94
C ALA A 407 24.50 12.68 26.85
N ASP A 408 25.60 12.42 26.15
CA ASP A 408 25.66 11.35 25.13
C ASP A 408 25.46 9.96 25.74
N SER A 409 26.08 9.69 26.89
CA SER A 409 25.90 8.40 27.58
C SER A 409 24.47 8.19 28.07
N LEU A 410 23.76 9.26 28.44
CA LEU A 410 22.33 9.19 28.76
C LEU A 410 21.52 8.78 27.54
N VAL A 411 21.75 9.44 26.39
CA VAL A 411 21.07 9.09 25.14
C VAL A 411 21.36 7.66 24.74
N CYS A 412 22.65 7.28 24.64
CA CYS A 412 23.05 5.92 24.27
C CYS A 412 22.41 4.88 25.20
N SER A 413 22.50 5.06 26.51
CA SER A 413 21.97 4.08 27.48
C SER A 413 20.46 3.93 27.39
N VAL A 414 19.70 5.00 27.16
CA VAL A 414 18.24 4.93 27.00
C VAL A 414 17.88 4.23 25.70
N ILE A 415 18.51 4.59 24.59
CA ILE A 415 18.20 4.00 23.28
C ILE A 415 18.58 2.52 23.21
N GLU A 416 19.71 2.13 23.79
CA GLU A 416 20.10 0.71 23.92
C GLU A 416 19.08 -0.07 24.76
N ALA A 417 18.68 0.46 25.92
CA ALA A 417 17.69 -0.21 26.77
C ALA A 417 16.32 -0.37 26.08
N VAL A 418 15.88 0.65 25.33
CA VAL A 418 14.64 0.60 24.53
C VAL A 418 14.76 -0.42 23.40
N ALA A 419 15.89 -0.47 22.70
CA ALA A 419 16.13 -1.43 21.62
C ALA A 419 16.15 -2.88 22.15
N ASP A 420 16.82 -3.12 23.28
CA ASP A 420 16.88 -4.42 23.95
C ASP A 420 15.49 -4.87 24.42
N HIS A 421 14.69 -3.94 24.98
CA HIS A 421 13.32 -4.24 25.42
C HIS A 421 12.38 -4.58 24.26
N ARG A 422 12.48 -3.84 23.14
CA ARG A 422 11.66 -4.06 21.93
C ARG A 422 11.99 -5.39 21.24
N GLY A 423 13.25 -5.83 21.31
CA GLY A 423 13.73 -7.02 20.62
C GLY A 423 13.70 -6.88 19.09
N SER A 424 13.59 -8.01 18.37
CA SER A 424 13.62 -8.07 16.90
C SER A 424 12.33 -7.60 16.21
N THR A 425 11.44 -6.90 16.92
CA THR A 425 10.22 -6.34 16.32
C THR A 425 10.56 -5.07 15.52
N GLY A 426 9.74 -4.79 14.50
CA GLY A 426 10.03 -3.82 13.45
C GLY A 426 10.10 -2.34 13.90
N LYS A 427 9.67 -1.43 13.01
CA LYS A 427 9.70 0.02 13.27
C LYS A 427 8.98 0.39 14.57
N PRO A 428 9.38 1.49 15.25
CA PRO A 428 8.72 1.91 16.47
C PRO A 428 7.24 2.23 16.21
N ALA A 429 6.41 1.99 17.23
CA ALA A 429 4.97 2.20 17.16
C ALA A 429 4.60 3.70 17.17
N ASP A 430 5.41 4.50 17.87
CA ASP A 430 5.31 5.95 17.92
C ASP A 430 6.68 6.61 17.74
N ASP A 431 6.69 7.92 17.55
CA ASP A 431 7.92 8.70 17.44
C ASP A 431 8.66 8.73 18.78
N ARG A 432 9.99 8.76 18.70
CA ARG A 432 10.85 8.69 19.87
C ARG A 432 11.80 9.87 19.87
N THR A 433 11.58 10.76 20.82
CA THR A 433 12.41 11.94 21.02
C THR A 433 12.98 11.95 22.43
N LEU A 434 14.26 12.23 22.52
CA LEU A 434 14.99 12.33 23.77
C LEU A 434 15.93 13.53 23.71
N VAL A 435 15.91 14.36 24.75
CA VAL A 435 16.86 15.44 24.95
C VAL A 435 17.49 15.26 26.33
N ALA A 436 18.79 14.97 26.36
CA ALA A 436 19.57 14.83 27.57
C ALA A 436 20.42 16.08 27.81
N ILE A 437 20.37 16.62 29.02
CA ILE A 437 21.09 17.81 29.44
C ILE A 437 21.92 17.46 30.67
N ALA A 438 23.23 17.69 30.60
CA ALA A 438 24.18 17.52 31.69
C ALA A 438 24.74 18.86 32.12
N PHE A 439 24.64 19.16 33.43
CA PHE A 439 25.21 20.35 34.04
C PHE A 439 26.55 19.96 34.65
N ASP A 440 27.68 20.41 34.10
CA ASP A 440 29.03 19.95 34.51
C ASP A 440 29.89 21.02 35.21
#